data_AF-A0A0J8BGP3-F1
#
_entry.id   AF-A0A0J8BGP3-F1
#
_cell.length_a   1.000
_cell.length_b   1.000
_cell.length_c   1.000
_cell.angle_alpha   90.00
_cell.angle_beta   90.00
_cell.angle_gamma   90.00
#
_symmetry.space_group_name_H-M   'P 1'
#
loop_
_entity.id
_entity.type
_entity.pdbx_description
1 polymer ?
#
loop_
_entity_poly.entity_id
_entity_poly.type
_entity_poly.pdbx_seq_one_letter_code
_entity_poly.pdbx_strand_id
1 'polypeptide(L)'
;MSTSDSLEVADVRYQKYELPEFLGENPSQDTLKAFFGSYGWVYVCKIINDTSNNLTFYNPYKNKSGDIASGKQESDQTKGYIPYSSADRKYEIKYYNTALKQWNHMNIFDPDHDWLLSFQQPGLDIDDRQVEPVTGFTSDITLYITDTGYKVENCSWRNIIDSSFSLRAAHRP
;
A
#
# COMPACT_ATOMS: atom_id res chain seq x y z
N MET A 1 -10.24 -29.31 27.46
CA MET A 1 -10.64 -28.26 26.50
C MET A 1 -10.71 -26.95 27.24
N SER A 2 -9.95 -25.95 26.77
CA SER A 2 -10.14 -24.49 26.85
C SER A 2 -8.74 -23.87 26.75
N THR A 3 -8.27 -23.72 25.52
CA THR A 3 -8.18 -22.45 24.78
C THR A 3 -7.03 -21.61 25.26
N SER A 4 -5.92 -21.80 24.55
CA SER A 4 -4.83 -20.87 24.36
C SER A 4 -5.35 -19.43 24.35
N ASP A 5 -5.14 -18.73 25.46
CA ASP A 5 -5.12 -17.28 25.48
C ASP A 5 -3.92 -16.87 24.62
N SER A 6 -4.18 -16.66 23.33
CA SER A 6 -3.27 -15.93 22.47
C SER A 6 -3.06 -14.57 23.13
N LEU A 7 -1.85 -14.35 23.64
CA LEU A 7 -1.38 -13.01 23.99
C LEU A 7 -1.62 -12.14 22.75
N GLU A 8 -2.67 -11.32 22.75
CA GLU A 8 -2.84 -10.28 21.74
C GLU A 8 -1.57 -9.44 21.81
N VAL A 9 -0.71 -9.57 20.80
CA VAL A 9 0.45 -8.69 20.67
C VAL A 9 -0.13 -7.29 20.58
N ALA A 10 0.16 -6.47 21.58
CA ALA A 10 -0.32 -5.09 21.62
C ALA A 10 0.09 -4.42 20.30
N ASP A 11 -0.90 -3.93 19.57
CA ASP A 11 -0.70 -3.39 18.24
C ASP A 11 0.07 -2.07 18.33
N VAL A 12 1.38 -2.09 18.11
CA VAL A 12 2.23 -0.90 18.32
C VAL A 12 1.96 0.22 17.30
N ARG A 13 1.12 -0.01 16.28
CA ARG A 13 0.85 0.94 15.20
C ARG A 13 0.22 2.23 15.71
N TYR A 14 -0.64 2.17 16.73
CA TYR A 14 -1.25 3.37 17.34
C TYR A 14 -0.30 4.18 18.23
N GLN A 15 0.90 3.66 18.55
CA GLN A 15 1.89 4.34 19.41
C GLN A 15 2.96 5.09 18.62
N LYS A 16 3.27 4.61 17.41
CA LYS A 16 4.43 5.06 16.63
C LYS A 16 4.06 5.89 15.40
N TYR A 17 2.82 5.78 14.91
CA TYR A 17 2.38 6.42 13.66
C TYR A 17 1.22 7.38 13.87
N GLU A 18 1.13 8.37 12.99
CA GLU A 18 0.07 9.37 12.98
C GLU A 18 -1.28 8.72 12.67
N LEU A 19 -2.27 8.92 13.56
CA LEU A 19 -3.63 8.44 13.34
C LEU A 19 -4.38 9.32 12.34
N PRO A 20 -5.26 8.76 11.50
CA PRO A 20 -6.10 9.54 10.60
C PRO A 20 -7.03 10.50 11.36
N GLU A 21 -7.15 11.74 10.86
CA GLU A 21 -7.98 12.79 11.47
C GLU A 21 -9.44 12.36 11.69
N PHE A 22 -10.00 11.51 10.82
CA PHE A 22 -11.40 11.07 10.93
C PHE A 22 -11.67 10.17 12.14
N LEU A 23 -10.64 9.65 12.82
CA LEU A 23 -10.80 8.93 14.08
C LEU A 23 -11.05 9.86 15.28
N GLY A 24 -10.85 11.17 15.10
CA GLY A 24 -11.00 12.18 16.14
C GLY A 24 -9.84 12.22 17.13
N GLU A 25 -9.94 13.14 18.09
CA GLU A 25 -8.95 13.29 19.16
C GLU A 25 -9.20 12.23 20.25
N ASN A 26 -8.22 11.36 20.50
CA ASN A 26 -8.27 10.28 21.51
C ASN A 26 -9.34 9.20 21.27
N PRO A 27 -9.29 8.45 20.16
CA PRO A 27 -10.19 7.32 19.93
C PRO A 27 -10.09 6.27 21.06
N SER A 28 -11.20 5.60 21.36
CA SER A 28 -11.21 4.51 22.34
C SER A 28 -10.35 3.34 21.87
N GLN A 29 -9.95 2.48 22.81
CA GLN A 29 -9.21 1.25 22.50
C GLN A 29 -10.00 0.34 21.55
N ASP A 30 -11.31 0.22 21.72
CA ASP A 30 -12.15 -0.59 20.84
C ASP A 30 -12.20 -0.02 19.41
N THR A 31 -12.28 1.31 19.27
CA THR A 31 -12.20 1.97 17.96
C THR A 31 -10.86 1.71 17.29
N LEU A 32 -9.75 1.82 18.03
CA LEU A 32 -8.42 1.53 17.51
C LEU A 32 -8.28 0.07 17.08
N LYS A 33 -8.73 -0.88 17.91
CA LYS A 33 -8.69 -2.32 17.59
C LYS A 33 -9.52 -2.63 16.34
N ALA A 34 -10.75 -2.13 16.26
CA ALA A 34 -11.62 -2.34 15.10
C ALA A 34 -11.01 -1.75 13.82
N PHE A 35 -10.45 -0.55 13.91
CA PHE A 35 -9.82 0.13 12.79
C PHE A 35 -8.58 -0.64 12.31
N PHE A 36 -7.58 -0.85 13.18
CA PHE A 36 -6.33 -1.52 12.82
C PHE A 36 -6.50 -3.01 12.49
N GLY A 37 -7.61 -3.64 12.93
CA GLY A 37 -8.00 -4.98 12.48
C GLY A 37 -8.32 -5.08 10.99
N SER A 38 -8.51 -3.95 10.30
CA SER A 38 -8.72 -3.89 8.84
C SER A 38 -7.45 -3.62 8.04
N TYR A 39 -6.30 -3.43 8.69
CA TYR A 39 -5.04 -3.01 8.06
C TYR A 39 -3.89 -3.93 8.36
N GLY A 40 -2.99 -4.07 7.38
CA GLY A 40 -1.71 -4.80 7.41
C GLY A 40 -0.55 -4.14 8.13
N TRP A 41 0.60 -4.79 8.03
CA TRP A 41 1.86 -4.34 8.66
C TRP A 41 2.73 -3.50 7.72
N VAL A 42 2.29 -3.35 6.48
CA VAL A 42 2.94 -2.53 5.45
C VAL A 42 2.40 -1.11 5.49
N TYR A 43 3.29 -0.12 5.49
CA TYR A 43 2.98 1.29 5.58
C TYR A 43 3.57 2.04 4.38
N VAL A 44 2.73 2.70 3.57
CA VAL A 44 3.20 3.57 2.48
C VAL A 44 3.64 4.90 3.08
N CYS A 45 4.85 5.37 2.79
CA CYS A 45 5.26 6.73 3.20
C CYS A 45 5.11 7.76 2.10
N LYS A 46 5.29 7.37 0.84
CA LYS A 46 5.16 8.25 -0.32
C LYS A 46 4.93 7.47 -1.60
N ILE A 47 4.33 8.15 -2.57
CA ILE A 47 4.23 7.68 -3.95
C ILE A 47 4.99 8.66 -4.84
N ILE A 48 5.77 8.11 -5.78
CA ILE A 48 6.48 8.84 -6.82
C ILE A 48 5.85 8.51 -8.17
N ASN A 49 5.47 9.55 -8.91
CA ASN A 49 4.94 9.43 -10.26
C ASN A 49 6.08 9.60 -11.29
N ASP A 50 6.65 8.48 -11.72
CA ASP A 50 7.65 8.42 -12.79
C ASP A 50 7.00 8.12 -14.16
N THR A 51 5.70 8.38 -14.29
CA THR A 51 4.99 8.30 -15.57
C THR A 51 5.00 9.64 -16.29
N SER A 52 4.72 9.59 -17.59
CA SER A 52 4.50 10.76 -18.46
C SER A 52 3.12 11.41 -18.27
N ASN A 53 2.26 10.87 -17.41
CA ASN A 53 0.89 11.32 -17.19
C ASN A 53 0.64 11.63 -15.71
N ASN A 54 -0.48 12.27 -15.40
CA ASN A 54 -0.91 12.35 -14.01
C ASN A 54 -1.42 10.99 -13.55
N LEU A 55 -1.08 10.61 -12.32
CA LEU A 55 -1.70 9.47 -11.65
C LEU A 55 -2.68 9.98 -10.60
N THR A 56 -3.68 9.17 -10.31
CA THR A 56 -4.64 9.43 -9.22
C THR A 56 -4.53 8.31 -8.20
N PHE A 57 -4.62 8.63 -6.92
CA PHE A 57 -4.61 7.62 -5.86
C PHE A 57 -5.82 7.77 -4.94
N TYR A 58 -6.15 6.67 -4.25
CA TYR A 58 -7.01 6.68 -3.07
C TYR A 58 -6.30 5.94 -1.94
N ASN A 59 -6.16 6.64 -0.81
CA ASN A 59 -5.61 6.13 0.42
C ASN A 59 -6.76 5.88 1.43
N PRO A 60 -7.13 4.62 1.70
CA PRO A 60 -8.19 4.28 2.63
C PRO A 60 -7.81 4.60 4.08
N TYR A 61 -6.51 4.54 4.43
CA TYR A 61 -6.03 4.84 5.77
C TYR A 61 -6.34 6.28 6.16
N LYS A 62 -6.12 7.25 5.26
CA LYS A 62 -6.48 8.66 5.48
C LYS A 62 -7.89 9.02 5.00
N ASN A 63 -8.55 8.12 4.28
CA ASN A 63 -9.77 8.38 3.53
C ASN A 63 -9.64 9.61 2.61
N LYS A 64 -8.57 9.63 1.80
CA LYS A 64 -8.21 10.75 0.92
C LYS A 64 -7.88 10.28 -0.48
N SER A 65 -8.23 11.09 -1.46
CA SER A 65 -7.80 10.95 -2.85
C SER A 65 -6.98 12.15 -3.27
N GLY A 66 -6.15 11.98 -4.29
CA GLY A 66 -5.41 13.06 -4.89
C GLY A 66 -4.78 12.69 -6.22
N ASP A 67 -4.30 13.72 -6.90
CA ASP A 67 -3.56 13.58 -8.15
C ASP A 67 -2.08 13.87 -7.88
N ILE A 68 -1.20 13.08 -8.48
CA ILE A 68 0.24 13.36 -8.49
C ILE A 68 0.61 13.66 -9.93
N ALA A 69 1.07 14.88 -10.19
CA ALA A 69 1.52 15.28 -11.51
C ALA A 69 2.75 14.46 -11.96
N SER A 70 2.96 14.37 -13.27
CA SER A 70 4.14 13.69 -13.85
C SER A 70 5.44 14.24 -13.26
N GLY A 71 6.36 13.34 -12.86
CA GLY A 71 7.65 13.67 -12.26
C GLY A 71 7.56 14.26 -10.85
N LYS A 72 6.39 14.15 -10.18
CA LYS A 72 6.18 14.62 -8.80
C LYS A 72 5.97 13.45 -7.85
N GLN A 73 6.03 13.77 -6.57
CA GLN A 73 5.78 12.85 -5.48
C GLN A 73 4.73 13.43 -4.51
N GLU A 74 4.03 12.55 -3.81
CA GLU A 74 3.12 12.90 -2.72
C GLU A 74 3.45 12.04 -1.51
N SER A 75 3.52 12.65 -0.34
CA SER A 75 3.87 11.99 0.92
C SER A 75 2.94 12.34 2.08
N ASP A 76 2.09 13.35 1.97
CA ASP A 76 1.23 13.73 3.08
C ASP A 76 -0.09 12.97 3.01
N GLN A 77 -0.72 12.95 1.84
CA GLN A 77 -2.02 12.29 1.66
C GLN A 77 -1.90 10.80 1.32
N THR A 78 -0.72 10.34 0.92
CA THR A 78 -0.41 8.92 0.59
C THR A 78 0.08 8.11 1.78
N LYS A 79 0.51 8.77 2.87
CA LYS A 79 0.96 8.11 4.10
C LYS A 79 -0.13 7.25 4.71
N GLY A 80 0.14 5.97 4.95
CA GLY A 80 -0.82 5.11 5.62
C GLY A 80 -0.57 3.62 5.50
N TYR A 81 -1.25 2.84 6.34
CA TYR A 81 -1.19 1.38 6.28
C TYR A 81 -1.96 0.84 5.08
N ILE A 82 -1.43 -0.24 4.50
CA ILE A 82 -2.11 -1.01 3.46
C ILE A 82 -3.24 -1.83 4.10
N PRO A 83 -4.46 -1.81 3.54
CA PRO A 83 -5.59 -2.57 4.08
C PRO A 83 -5.43 -4.07 3.82
N TYR A 84 -6.06 -4.90 4.65
CA TYR A 84 -6.15 -6.33 4.37
C TYR A 84 -7.03 -6.63 3.16
N SER A 85 -6.86 -7.82 2.58
CA SER A 85 -7.75 -8.36 1.53
C SER A 85 -9.23 -8.41 1.93
N SER A 86 -9.53 -8.51 3.23
CA SER A 86 -10.90 -8.52 3.77
C SER A 86 -11.51 -7.13 3.99
N ALA A 87 -10.72 -6.05 3.97
CA ALA A 87 -11.24 -4.70 4.23
C ALA A 87 -12.21 -4.22 3.14
N ASP A 88 -13.22 -3.45 3.52
CA ASP A 88 -14.24 -2.92 2.60
C ASP A 88 -13.67 -2.01 1.50
N ARG A 89 -12.52 -1.39 1.76
CA ARG A 89 -11.85 -0.48 0.82
C ARG A 89 -10.39 -0.86 0.65
N LYS A 90 -9.87 -0.66 -0.56
CA LYS A 90 -8.48 -0.93 -0.93
C LYS A 90 -7.70 0.36 -1.11
N TYR A 91 -6.38 0.25 -1.05
CA TYR A 91 -5.51 1.31 -1.54
C TYR A 91 -5.49 1.23 -3.07
N GLU A 92 -5.76 2.34 -3.75
CA GLU A 92 -5.99 2.33 -5.18
C GLU A 92 -5.04 3.30 -5.89
N ILE A 93 -4.55 2.90 -7.06
CA ILE A 93 -3.79 3.74 -7.95
C ILE A 93 -4.30 3.56 -9.37
N LYS A 94 -4.60 4.69 -10.02
CA LYS A 94 -4.94 4.75 -11.43
C LYS A 94 -3.87 5.53 -12.17
N TYR A 95 -3.36 4.95 -13.24
CA TYR A 95 -2.29 5.53 -14.05
C TYR A 95 -2.46 5.10 -15.51
N TYR A 96 -1.92 5.90 -16.44
CA TYR A 96 -1.92 5.54 -17.85
C TYR A 96 -0.72 4.65 -18.15
N ASN A 97 -0.98 3.39 -18.52
CA ASN A 97 0.07 2.47 -18.94
C ASN A 97 0.36 2.70 -20.43
N THR A 98 1.55 3.19 -20.76
CA THR A 98 1.92 3.56 -22.13
C THR A 98 2.20 2.34 -23.00
N ALA A 99 2.67 1.24 -22.43
CA ALA A 99 2.87 -0.01 -23.17
C ALA A 99 1.54 -0.61 -23.65
N LEU A 100 0.52 -0.58 -22.79
CA LEU A 100 -0.83 -1.07 -23.10
C LEU A 100 -1.74 0.01 -23.72
N LYS A 101 -1.30 1.26 -23.74
CA LYS A 101 -2.03 2.44 -24.22
C LYS A 101 -3.41 2.63 -23.57
N GLN A 102 -3.53 2.30 -22.29
CA GLN A 102 -4.80 2.36 -21.56
C GLN A 102 -4.62 2.82 -20.12
N TRP A 103 -5.72 3.30 -19.52
CA TRP A 103 -5.78 3.54 -18.09
C TRP A 103 -5.85 2.22 -17.34
N ASN A 104 -4.86 1.97 -16.49
CA ASN A 104 -4.85 0.85 -15.58
C ASN A 104 -5.32 1.30 -14.18
N HIS A 105 -6.03 0.41 -13.50
CA HIS A 105 -6.40 0.53 -12.11
C HIS A 105 -5.70 -0.60 -11.34
N MET A 106 -5.06 -0.27 -10.23
CA MET A 106 -4.32 -1.18 -9.37
C MET A 106 -4.84 -1.06 -7.94
N ASN A 107 -5.28 -2.20 -7.40
CA ASN A 107 -5.61 -2.34 -5.98
C ASN A 107 -4.40 -2.90 -5.26
N ILE A 108 -4.12 -2.35 -4.08
CA ILE A 108 -3.01 -2.74 -3.22
C ILE A 108 -3.56 -3.18 -1.87
N PHE A 109 -3.17 -4.37 -1.42
CA PHE A 109 -3.63 -4.96 -0.16
C PHE A 109 -2.59 -5.92 0.43
N ASP A 110 -2.79 -6.27 1.71
CA ASP A 110 -2.07 -7.31 2.42
C ASP A 110 -3.00 -8.53 2.57
N PRO A 111 -2.68 -9.71 2.01
CA PRO A 111 -3.61 -10.83 2.01
C PRO A 111 -3.74 -11.52 3.36
N ASP A 112 -2.63 -11.73 4.07
CA ASP A 112 -2.54 -12.76 5.13
C ASP A 112 -1.66 -12.35 6.33
N HIS A 113 -1.45 -11.06 6.61
CA HIS A 113 -0.57 -10.59 7.71
C HIS A 113 0.90 -11.03 7.58
N ASP A 114 1.34 -11.44 6.40
CA ASP A 114 2.65 -12.06 6.21
C ASP A 114 3.67 -11.10 5.57
N TRP A 115 3.57 -9.82 5.94
CA TRP A 115 4.37 -8.73 5.37
C TRP A 115 4.37 -8.75 3.84
N LEU A 116 3.21 -9.05 3.28
CA LEU A 116 3.04 -9.35 1.87
C LEU A 116 2.25 -8.21 1.24
N LEU A 117 2.86 -7.60 0.23
CA LEU A 117 2.31 -6.49 -0.52
C LEU A 117 1.81 -7.03 -1.86
N SER A 118 0.50 -7.10 -2.00
CA SER A 118 -0.16 -7.64 -3.18
C SER A 118 -0.67 -6.51 -4.08
N PHE A 119 -0.47 -6.68 -5.37
CA PHE A 119 -0.90 -5.77 -6.41
C PHE A 119 -1.85 -6.49 -7.37
N GLN A 120 -3.10 -6.07 -7.38
CA GLN A 120 -4.12 -6.64 -8.26
C GLN A 120 -4.50 -5.64 -9.35
N GLN A 121 -4.45 -6.08 -10.60
CA GLN A 121 -4.85 -5.31 -11.76
C GLN A 121 -5.84 -6.12 -12.62
N PRO A 122 -6.85 -5.50 -13.25
CA PRO A 122 -7.79 -6.22 -14.10
C PRO A 122 -7.10 -6.98 -15.25
N GLY A 123 -7.41 -8.26 -15.39
CA GLY A 123 -6.89 -9.11 -16.47
C GLY A 123 -5.45 -9.59 -16.29
N LEU A 124 -4.88 -9.42 -15.09
CA LEU A 124 -3.54 -9.88 -14.72
C LEU A 124 -3.61 -10.72 -13.45
N ASP A 125 -2.66 -11.64 -13.30
CA ASP A 125 -2.46 -12.35 -12.03
C ASP A 125 -2.02 -11.35 -10.95
N ILE A 126 -2.32 -11.68 -9.68
CA ILE A 126 -1.89 -10.86 -8.54
C ILE A 126 -0.36 -10.98 -8.42
N ASP A 127 0.33 -9.85 -8.39
CA ASP A 127 1.77 -9.80 -8.09
C ASP A 127 1.95 -9.59 -6.59
N ASP A 128 2.63 -10.54 -5.96
CA ASP A 128 2.78 -10.67 -4.53
C ASP A 128 4.24 -10.43 -4.14
N ARG A 129 4.48 -9.51 -3.20
CA ARG A 129 5.84 -9.12 -2.81
C ARG A 129 6.04 -9.11 -1.31
N GLN A 130 7.02 -9.87 -0.85
CA GLN A 130 7.43 -9.82 0.53
C GLN A 130 8.20 -8.52 0.83
N VAL A 131 7.77 -7.83 1.87
CA VAL A 131 8.34 -6.57 2.35
C VAL A 131 8.67 -6.72 3.83
N GLU A 132 9.65 -7.55 4.15
CA GLU A 132 10.02 -7.86 5.54
C GLU A 132 10.55 -6.63 6.30
N PRO A 133 10.09 -6.38 7.53
CA PRO A 133 10.53 -5.24 8.34
C PRO A 133 11.94 -5.44 8.91
N VAL A 134 12.79 -4.41 8.85
CA VAL A 134 14.16 -4.47 9.40
C VAL A 134 14.19 -4.67 10.92
N THR A 135 13.19 -4.16 11.63
CA THR A 135 13.12 -4.21 13.11
C THR A 135 11.86 -4.90 13.64
N GLY A 136 11.16 -5.67 12.81
CA GLY A 136 10.10 -6.59 13.26
C GLY A 136 8.72 -5.98 13.56
N PHE A 137 8.51 -4.68 13.33
CA PHE A 137 7.26 -4.02 13.74
C PHE A 137 6.39 -3.47 12.60
N THR A 138 6.97 -3.01 11.50
CA THR A 138 6.26 -2.44 10.34
C THR A 138 7.22 -2.34 9.16
N SER A 139 6.70 -2.44 7.93
CA SER A 139 7.48 -2.25 6.71
C SER A 139 7.08 -0.98 5.99
N ASP A 140 7.96 0.01 6.04
CA ASP A 140 7.74 1.34 5.47
C ASP A 140 8.20 1.36 3.99
N ILE A 141 7.31 1.66 3.04
CA ILE A 141 7.58 1.60 1.60
C ILE A 141 7.38 2.92 0.86
N THR A 142 8.20 3.13 -0.17
CA THR A 142 8.01 4.08 -1.26
C THR A 142 7.54 3.33 -2.50
N LEU A 143 6.45 3.79 -3.10
CA LEU A 143 5.92 3.21 -4.33
C LEU A 143 6.20 4.11 -5.52
N TYR A 144 6.89 3.58 -6.52
CA TYR A 144 7.17 4.24 -7.78
C TYR A 144 6.18 3.71 -8.82
N ILE A 145 5.39 4.59 -9.41
CA ILE A 145 4.51 4.25 -10.53
C ILE A 145 5.21 4.69 -11.80
N THR A 146 5.41 3.75 -12.71
CA THR A 146 6.13 3.95 -13.98
C THR A 146 5.18 3.81 -15.15
N ASP A 147 5.59 4.29 -16.31
CA ASP A 147 4.82 4.21 -17.55
C ASP A 147 4.38 2.77 -17.91
N THR A 148 5.03 1.74 -17.38
CA THR A 148 4.72 0.34 -17.71
C THR A 148 4.29 -0.50 -16.51
N GLY A 149 4.27 0.05 -15.30
CA GLY A 149 4.06 -0.75 -14.09
C GLY A 149 4.49 0.00 -12.84
N TYR A 150 5.21 -0.67 -11.95
CA TYR A 150 5.59 -0.11 -10.66
C TYR A 150 6.84 -0.76 -10.07
N LYS A 151 7.43 -0.06 -9.10
CA LYS A 151 8.58 -0.47 -8.32
C LYS A 151 8.34 -0.14 -6.84
N VAL A 152 8.81 -1.00 -5.95
CA VAL A 152 8.69 -0.83 -4.49
C VAL A 152 10.09 -0.70 -3.90
N GLU A 153 10.30 0.32 -3.08
CA GLU A 153 11.52 0.53 -2.31
C GLU A 153 11.18 0.76 -0.83
N ASN A 154 12.11 0.55 0.08
CA ASN A 154 11.93 0.92 1.49
C ASN A 154 12.03 2.44 1.66
N CYS A 155 11.26 3.04 2.57
CA CYS A 155 11.34 4.48 2.87
C CYS A 155 12.71 4.90 3.41
N SER A 156 13.42 3.96 4.05
CA SER A 156 14.83 4.08 4.41
C SER A 156 15.62 3.09 3.55
N TRP A 157 16.74 3.49 2.94
CA TRP A 157 17.43 2.77 1.86
C TRP A 157 18.03 1.40 2.24
N ARG A 158 17.66 0.83 3.39
CA ARG A 158 18.14 -0.46 3.90
C ARG A 158 17.04 -1.50 3.73
N ASN A 159 17.18 -2.29 2.66
CA ASN A 159 16.51 -3.57 2.41
C ASN A 159 15.06 -3.48 1.93
N ILE A 160 14.87 -3.59 0.61
CA ILE A 160 13.92 -4.50 -0.07
C ILE A 160 14.69 -5.05 -1.28
N ILE A 161 14.42 -6.31 -1.65
CA ILE A 161 14.86 -6.93 -2.91
C ILE A 161 14.30 -6.09 -4.06
N ASP A 162 15.18 -5.39 -4.78
CA ASP A 162 14.83 -4.49 -5.88
C ASP A 162 13.96 -5.26 -6.89
N SER A 163 12.65 -5.05 -6.83
CA SER A 163 11.69 -5.77 -7.63
C SER A 163 10.91 -4.76 -8.45
N SER A 164 10.82 -5.02 -9.75
CA SER A 164 10.12 -4.16 -10.69
C SER A 164 9.14 -5.02 -11.46
N PHE A 165 7.90 -4.56 -11.58
CA PHE A 165 6.95 -5.16 -12.48
C PHE A 165 6.75 -4.24 -13.67
N SER A 166 6.86 -4.79 -14.88
CA SER A 166 6.66 -4.07 -16.13
C SER A 166 5.75 -4.89 -17.02
N LEU A 167 4.62 -4.30 -17.38
CA LEU A 167 3.71 -4.84 -18.38
C LEU A 167 4.28 -4.49 -19.75
N ARG A 168 4.62 -5.52 -20.52
CA ARG A 168 4.99 -5.38 -21.93
C ARG A 168 3.77 -5.68 -22.79
N ALA A 169 3.57 -4.90 -23.84
CA ALA A 169 2.63 -5.28 -24.90
C ALA A 169 3.12 -6.58 -25.54
N ALA A 170 2.28 -7.62 -25.53
CA ALA A 170 2.53 -8.81 -26.33
C ALA A 170 2.60 -8.38 -27.80
N HIS A 171 3.76 -8.55 -28.44
CA HIS A 171 3.83 -8.56 -29.91
C HIS A 171 2.95 -9.73 -30.37
N ARG A 172 1.73 -9.43 -30.83
CA ARG A 172 1.00 -10.41 -31.64
C ARG A 172 1.67 -10.46 -33.01
N PRO A 173 2.08 -11.64 -33.50
CA PRO A 173 2.55 -11.81 -34.87
C PRO A 173 1.48 -11.48 -35.90
#